data_AF-A0A9D6PNF3-F1
#
_entry.id   AF-A0A9D6PNF3-F1
#
_cell.length_a   1.000
_cell.length_b   1.000
_cell.length_c   1.000
_cell.angle_alpha   90.00
_cell.angle_beta   90.00
_cell.angle_gamma   90.00
#
_symmetry.space_group_name_H-M   'P 1'
#
loop_
_entity.id
_entity.type
_entity.pdbx_description
1 polymer ?
#
loop_
_entity_poly.entity_id
_entity_poly.type
_entity_poly.pdbx_seq_one_letter_code
_entity_poly.pdbx_strand_id
1 'polypeptide(L)'
;ENPLPAGNQAQPDALSAPKRRNQALAWSASPSLERIHRELDEQIRAIEEAKRLLEERLGPFQRHPWEQRRNVDQALNQLEARIKPLRQYLEGQGHNLERVGMHLNTELKDQFDAFEKFLAEQRQILERAQRYLEEQPRPLAQYLEDQQRAIEHIFRELEEKMEPFGRYLKEQQKLLEALAEPRVTEEFDALASFCGERQAALERYAAAAEYRPQALFAELDGIYQKYKAQDAGKSKLLSRVLEQTRQADLRLQEALRPLPREREEVRPPRVEAASS
;
A
#
# COMPACT_ATOMS: atom_id res chain seq x y z
N GLU A 1 -69.49 -52.98 -48.20
CA GLU A 1 -70.81 -53.61 -48.08
C GLU A 1 -71.88 -52.54 -47.85
N ASN A 2 -73.12 -52.87 -48.25
CA ASN A 2 -74.38 -52.10 -48.29
C ASN A 2 -74.59 -51.13 -49.48
N PRO A 3 -75.80 -51.09 -50.06
CA PRO A 3 -76.30 -52.15 -50.95
C PRO A 3 -76.79 -51.63 -52.31
N LEU A 4 -76.95 -52.56 -53.26
CA LEU A 4 -77.72 -52.42 -54.50
C LEU A 4 -79.20 -52.06 -54.22
N PRO A 5 -79.89 -51.45 -55.19
CA PRO A 5 -81.23 -51.89 -55.54
C PRO A 5 -81.21 -52.60 -56.89
N ALA A 6 -81.59 -53.87 -56.83
CA ALA A 6 -82.09 -54.64 -57.96
C ALA A 6 -83.59 -54.33 -58.17
N GLY A 7 -84.06 -54.54 -59.40
CA GLY A 7 -85.47 -54.54 -59.79
C GLY A 7 -85.88 -53.24 -60.50
N ASN A 8 -86.44 -53.23 -61.70
CA ASN A 8 -87.23 -54.27 -62.33
C ASN A 8 -87.10 -54.24 -63.85
N GLN A 9 -87.04 -55.45 -64.40
CA GLN A 9 -87.32 -55.76 -65.79
C GLN A 9 -88.73 -55.26 -66.17
N ALA A 10 -88.83 -54.57 -67.29
CA ALA A 10 -90.03 -54.48 -68.11
C ALA A 10 -89.63 -54.05 -69.53
N GLN A 11 -89.12 -55.00 -70.32
CA GLN A 11 -89.63 -55.16 -71.69
C GLN A 11 -90.91 -56.01 -71.54
N PRO A 12 -91.97 -55.79 -72.33
CA PRO A 12 -91.88 -55.55 -73.76
C PRO A 12 -92.83 -54.44 -74.27
N ASP A 13 -92.49 -53.83 -75.39
CA ASP A 13 -93.39 -53.91 -76.55
C ASP A 13 -92.66 -53.37 -77.77
N ALA A 14 -92.28 -54.31 -78.62
CA ALA A 14 -91.99 -54.05 -80.01
C ALA A 14 -93.28 -53.53 -80.66
N LEU A 15 -93.50 -52.21 -80.56
CA LEU A 15 -94.46 -51.53 -81.41
C LEU A 15 -93.89 -51.53 -82.83
N SER A 16 -94.27 -52.59 -83.52
CA SER A 16 -94.29 -52.79 -84.96
C SER A 16 -94.16 -51.49 -85.73
N ALA A 17 -93.04 -51.32 -86.44
CA ALA A 17 -92.91 -50.30 -87.48
C ALA A 17 -94.12 -50.41 -88.42
N PRO A 18 -94.92 -49.33 -88.62
CA PRO A 18 -95.96 -49.38 -89.63
C PRO A 18 -95.25 -49.55 -90.97
N LYS A 19 -95.63 -50.60 -91.71
CA LYS A 19 -95.23 -50.87 -93.09
C LYS A 19 -95.30 -49.58 -93.92
N ARG A 20 -94.17 -48.86 -94.06
CA ARG A 20 -93.96 -47.71 -94.96
C ARG A 20 -94.06 -48.09 -96.46
N ARG A 21 -94.64 -49.25 -96.79
CA ARG A 21 -94.55 -49.84 -98.12
C ARG A 21 -95.73 -49.56 -99.05
N ASN A 22 -96.81 -48.93 -98.54
CA ASN A 22 -97.99 -48.58 -99.36
C ASN A 22 -98.36 -47.09 -99.35
N GLN A 23 -97.65 -46.22 -98.62
CA GLN A 23 -97.88 -44.78 -98.71
C GLN A 23 -97.11 -44.16 -99.88
N ALA A 24 -95.89 -44.61 -100.20
CA ALA A 24 -95.07 -44.04 -101.29
C ALA A 24 -95.74 -44.09 -102.69
N LEU A 25 -96.66 -45.03 -102.92
CA LEU A 25 -97.38 -45.18 -104.21
C LEU A 25 -98.62 -44.28 -104.34
N ALA A 26 -99.08 -43.62 -103.27
CA ALA A 26 -100.26 -42.73 -103.31
C ALA A 26 -99.91 -41.26 -103.63
N TRP A 27 -98.66 -40.85 -103.43
CA TRP A 27 -98.23 -39.45 -103.63
C TRP A 27 -97.85 -39.13 -105.08
N SER A 28 -97.52 -40.15 -105.88
CA SER A 28 -97.12 -40.00 -107.29
C SER A 28 -98.29 -39.72 -108.25
N ALA A 29 -99.52 -39.64 -107.75
CA ALA A 29 -100.70 -39.33 -108.55
C ALA A 29 -101.04 -37.82 -108.63
N SER A 30 -100.33 -36.95 -107.88
CA SER A 30 -100.56 -35.50 -107.87
C SER A 30 -99.24 -34.70 -107.83
N PRO A 31 -98.91 -33.89 -108.87
CA PRO A 31 -97.67 -33.11 -108.94
C PRO A 31 -97.47 -32.13 -107.78
N SER A 32 -98.54 -31.61 -107.21
CA SER A 32 -98.49 -30.69 -106.07
C SER A 32 -98.04 -31.39 -104.78
N LEU A 33 -98.45 -32.65 -104.59
CA LEU A 33 -98.07 -33.47 -103.43
C LEU A 33 -96.61 -33.92 -103.51
N GLU A 34 -96.08 -34.24 -104.70
CA GLU A 34 -94.65 -34.50 -104.89
C GLU A 34 -93.78 -33.28 -104.59
N ARG A 35 -94.22 -32.08 -105.00
CA ARG A 35 -93.50 -30.83 -104.69
C ARG A 35 -93.45 -30.59 -103.18
N ILE A 36 -94.57 -30.79 -102.48
CA ILE A 36 -94.63 -30.68 -101.01
C ILE A 36 -93.71 -31.72 -100.35
N HIS A 37 -93.67 -32.96 -100.84
CA HIS A 37 -92.78 -33.99 -100.30
C HIS A 37 -91.29 -33.63 -100.48
N ARG A 38 -90.90 -33.14 -101.66
CA ARG A 38 -89.50 -32.72 -101.91
C ARG A 38 -89.09 -31.54 -101.04
N GLU A 39 -89.98 -30.56 -100.88
CA GLU A 39 -89.77 -29.42 -99.98
C GLU A 39 -89.63 -29.89 -98.53
N LEU A 40 -90.44 -30.86 -98.08
CA LEU A 40 -90.31 -31.46 -96.75
C LEU A 40 -88.98 -32.19 -96.59
N ASP A 41 -88.52 -32.95 -97.59
CA ASP A 41 -87.21 -33.62 -97.55
C ASP A 41 -86.04 -32.61 -97.52
N GLU A 42 -86.14 -31.51 -98.27
CA GLU A 42 -85.16 -30.42 -98.25
C GLU A 42 -85.15 -29.70 -96.89
N GLN A 43 -86.33 -29.44 -96.30
CA GLN A 43 -86.44 -28.90 -94.95
C GLN A 43 -85.88 -29.84 -93.89
N ILE A 44 -86.11 -31.16 -94.01
CA ILE A 44 -85.51 -32.16 -93.12
C ILE A 44 -83.98 -32.11 -93.22
N ARG A 45 -83.41 -32.07 -94.43
CA ARG A 45 -81.95 -31.96 -94.62
C ARG A 45 -81.39 -30.65 -94.05
N ALA A 46 -82.07 -29.53 -94.28
CA ALA A 46 -81.66 -28.23 -93.73
C ALA A 46 -81.70 -28.23 -92.19
N ILE A 47 -82.70 -28.87 -91.58
CA ILE A 47 -82.80 -29.03 -90.12
C ILE A 47 -81.67 -29.93 -89.60
N GLU A 48 -81.36 -31.03 -90.30
CA GLU A 48 -80.25 -31.93 -89.93
C GLU A 48 -78.89 -31.22 -90.03
N GLU A 49 -78.65 -30.42 -91.07
CA GLU A 49 -77.44 -29.60 -91.20
C GLU A 49 -77.35 -28.51 -90.13
N ALA A 50 -78.46 -27.82 -89.85
CA ALA A 50 -78.52 -26.81 -88.78
C ALA A 50 -78.24 -27.44 -87.41
N LYS A 51 -78.77 -28.64 -87.14
CA LYS A 51 -78.49 -29.40 -85.93
C LYS A 51 -77.01 -29.78 -85.83
N ARG A 52 -76.41 -30.27 -86.92
CA ARG A 52 -74.99 -30.59 -86.98
C ARG A 52 -74.12 -29.36 -86.68
N LEU A 53 -74.43 -28.22 -87.29
CA LEU A 53 -73.72 -26.96 -87.05
C LEU A 53 -73.90 -26.46 -85.62
N LEU A 54 -75.10 -26.58 -85.05
CA LEU A 54 -75.36 -26.26 -83.64
C LEU A 54 -74.55 -27.14 -82.70
N GLU A 55 -74.50 -28.45 -82.92
CA GLU A 55 -73.68 -29.38 -82.12
C GLU A 55 -72.18 -29.06 -82.24
N GLU A 56 -71.70 -28.76 -83.46
CA GLU A 56 -70.32 -28.34 -83.71
C GLU A 56 -69.96 -27.05 -82.98
N ARG A 57 -70.88 -26.07 -82.94
CA ARG A 57 -70.70 -24.80 -82.23
C ARG A 57 -70.85 -24.93 -80.72
N LEU A 58 -71.75 -25.79 -80.21
CA LEU A 58 -71.98 -25.99 -78.78
C LEU A 58 -70.90 -26.84 -78.11
N GLY A 59 -70.24 -27.74 -78.84
CA GLY A 59 -69.19 -28.62 -78.31
C GLY A 59 -68.05 -27.87 -77.58
N PRO A 60 -67.46 -26.81 -78.15
CA PRO A 60 -66.48 -25.96 -77.45
C PRO A 60 -67.05 -25.23 -76.23
N PHE A 61 -68.29 -24.72 -76.30
CA PHE A 61 -68.95 -24.07 -75.15
C PHE A 61 -69.18 -25.00 -73.98
N GLN A 62 -69.36 -26.30 -74.21
CA GLN A 62 -69.47 -27.31 -73.15
C GLN A 62 -68.11 -27.72 -72.59
N ARG A 63 -67.06 -27.78 -73.43
CA ARG A 63 -65.70 -28.20 -73.03
C ARG A 63 -64.90 -27.11 -72.32
N HIS A 64 -64.93 -25.86 -72.81
CA HIS A 64 -64.11 -24.79 -72.27
C HIS A 64 -64.35 -24.51 -70.77
N PRO A 65 -65.59 -24.47 -70.23
CA PRO A 65 -65.80 -24.26 -68.80
C PRO A 65 -65.23 -25.40 -67.95
N TRP A 66 -65.29 -26.63 -68.46
CA TRP A 66 -64.74 -27.80 -67.76
C TRP A 66 -63.20 -27.78 -67.75
N GLU A 67 -62.58 -27.47 -68.89
CA GLU A 67 -61.13 -27.27 -69.01
C GLU A 67 -60.65 -26.09 -68.17
N GLN A 68 -61.38 -24.97 -68.18
CA GLN A 68 -61.09 -23.81 -67.35
C GLN A 68 -61.15 -24.16 -65.87
N ARG A 69 -62.20 -24.84 -65.41
CA ARG A 69 -62.31 -25.30 -64.02
C ARG A 69 -61.15 -26.21 -63.64
N ARG A 70 -60.82 -27.19 -64.49
CA ARG A 70 -59.68 -28.09 -64.28
C ARG A 70 -58.36 -27.33 -64.18
N ASN A 71 -58.13 -26.34 -65.04
CA ASN A 71 -56.91 -25.53 -65.03
C ASN A 71 -56.82 -24.67 -63.76
N VAL A 72 -57.93 -24.08 -63.32
CA VAL A 72 -57.99 -23.32 -62.06
C VAL A 72 -57.72 -24.23 -60.86
N ASP A 73 -58.33 -25.41 -60.80
CA ASP A 73 -58.10 -26.38 -59.73
C ASP A 73 -56.62 -26.82 -59.70
N GLN A 74 -56.01 -27.03 -60.87
CA GLN A 74 -54.58 -27.33 -60.97
C GLN A 74 -53.70 -26.17 -60.48
N ALA A 75 -54.02 -24.93 -60.84
CA ALA A 75 -53.30 -23.75 -60.39
C ALA A 75 -53.41 -23.57 -58.87
N LEU A 76 -54.59 -23.78 -58.30
CA LEU A 76 -54.82 -23.74 -56.85
C LEU A 76 -54.00 -24.81 -56.12
N ASN A 77 -53.99 -26.04 -56.63
CA ASN A 77 -53.18 -27.13 -56.04
C ASN A 77 -51.68 -26.82 -56.10
N GLN A 78 -51.20 -26.23 -57.20
CA GLN A 78 -49.80 -25.79 -57.33
C GLN A 78 -49.46 -24.65 -56.36
N LEU A 79 -50.37 -23.70 -56.17
CA LEU A 79 -50.20 -22.62 -55.20
C LEU A 79 -50.14 -23.17 -53.77
N GLU A 80 -51.05 -24.08 -53.39
CA GLU A 80 -51.04 -24.70 -52.07
C GLU A 80 -49.73 -25.48 -51.83
N ALA A 81 -49.27 -26.23 -52.84
CA ALA A 81 -48.00 -26.96 -52.78
C ALA A 81 -46.78 -26.02 -52.60
N ARG A 82 -46.84 -24.79 -53.12
CA ARG A 82 -45.78 -23.78 -52.95
C ARG A 82 -45.87 -23.02 -51.62
N ILE A 83 -47.09 -22.78 -51.12
CA ILE A 83 -47.33 -22.07 -49.86
C ILE A 83 -46.96 -22.93 -48.66
N LYS A 84 -47.21 -24.24 -48.71
CA LYS A 84 -46.97 -25.15 -47.58
C LYS A 84 -45.51 -25.15 -47.08
N PRO A 85 -44.47 -25.27 -47.92
CA PRO A 85 -43.08 -25.14 -47.47
C PRO A 85 -42.75 -23.78 -46.88
N LEU A 86 -43.32 -22.69 -47.41
CA LEU A 86 -43.11 -21.33 -46.88
C LEU A 86 -43.71 -21.18 -45.47
N ARG A 87 -44.90 -21.75 -45.23
CA ARG A 87 -45.50 -21.77 -43.89
C ARG A 87 -44.64 -22.54 -42.90
N GLN A 88 -44.16 -23.73 -43.29
CA GLN A 88 -43.27 -24.55 -42.46
C GLN A 88 -41.95 -23.82 -42.17
N TYR A 89 -41.39 -23.12 -43.16
CA TYR A 89 -40.19 -22.31 -42.97
C TYR A 89 -40.42 -21.17 -41.98
N LEU A 90 -41.52 -20.42 -42.11
CA LEU A 90 -41.85 -19.32 -41.20
C LEU A 90 -42.10 -19.80 -39.77
N GLU A 91 -42.77 -20.94 -39.60
CA GLU A 91 -42.94 -21.58 -38.30
C GLU A 91 -41.58 -21.96 -37.68
N GLY A 92 -40.69 -22.57 -38.47
CA GLY A 92 -39.33 -22.90 -38.04
C GLY A 92 -38.49 -21.67 -37.68
N GLN A 93 -38.64 -20.56 -38.42
CA GLN A 93 -37.99 -19.28 -38.08
C GLN A 93 -38.56 -18.71 -36.77
N GLY A 94 -39.88 -18.80 -36.55
CA GLY A 94 -40.51 -18.40 -35.30
C GLY A 94 -39.91 -19.13 -34.09
N HIS A 95 -39.81 -20.46 -34.16
CA HIS A 95 -39.18 -21.25 -33.10
C HIS A 95 -37.70 -20.92 -32.92
N ASN A 96 -36.98 -20.62 -34.01
CA ASN A 96 -35.59 -20.23 -33.91
C ASN A 96 -35.42 -18.88 -33.19
N LEU A 97 -36.26 -17.90 -33.51
CA LEU A 97 -36.27 -16.60 -32.86
C LEU A 97 -36.61 -16.71 -31.37
N GLU A 98 -37.59 -17.55 -31.01
CA GLU A 98 -37.92 -17.81 -29.59
C GLU A 98 -36.74 -18.40 -28.83
N ARG A 99 -36.06 -19.41 -29.40
CA ARG A 99 -34.87 -20.01 -28.79
C ARG A 99 -33.73 -19.01 -28.63
N VAL A 100 -33.46 -18.19 -29.65
CA VAL A 100 -32.45 -17.13 -29.56
C VAL A 100 -32.85 -16.11 -28.48
N GLY A 101 -34.12 -15.71 -28.43
CA GLY A 101 -34.65 -14.82 -27.41
C GLY A 101 -34.45 -15.38 -25.99
N MET A 102 -34.74 -16.68 -25.78
CA MET A 102 -34.52 -17.34 -24.50
C MET A 102 -33.04 -17.39 -24.13
N HIS A 103 -32.15 -17.76 -25.05
CA HIS A 103 -30.71 -17.80 -24.80
C HIS A 103 -30.16 -16.41 -24.41
N LEU A 104 -30.57 -15.36 -25.12
CA LEU A 104 -30.16 -13.99 -24.82
C LEU A 104 -30.71 -13.48 -23.48
N ASN A 105 -31.99 -13.76 -23.18
CA ASN A 105 -32.64 -13.23 -21.98
C ASN A 105 -32.29 -13.98 -20.70
N THR A 106 -31.83 -15.23 -20.81
CA THR A 106 -31.49 -16.08 -19.67
C THR A 106 -29.98 -16.26 -19.59
N GLU A 107 -29.39 -17.09 -20.44
CA GLU A 107 -27.97 -17.48 -20.31
C GLU A 107 -27.02 -16.30 -20.39
N LEU A 108 -27.19 -15.42 -21.38
CA LEU A 108 -26.30 -14.27 -21.53
C LEU A 108 -26.49 -13.26 -20.38
N LYS A 109 -27.73 -13.07 -19.93
CA LYS A 109 -28.04 -12.21 -18.79
C LYS A 109 -27.45 -12.74 -17.50
N ASP A 110 -27.60 -14.04 -17.23
CA ASP A 110 -27.04 -14.70 -16.06
C ASP A 110 -25.50 -14.61 -16.05
N GLN A 111 -24.86 -14.70 -17.23
CA GLN A 111 -23.41 -14.48 -17.37
C GLN A 111 -23.02 -13.04 -17.03
N PHE A 112 -23.78 -12.04 -17.47
CA PHE A 112 -23.54 -10.64 -17.09
C PHE A 112 -23.71 -10.43 -15.58
N ASP A 113 -24.78 -10.96 -14.99
CA ASP A 113 -25.04 -10.86 -13.55
C ASP A 113 -23.92 -11.56 -12.73
N ALA A 114 -23.40 -12.69 -13.20
CA ALA A 114 -22.27 -13.37 -12.59
C ALA A 114 -20.98 -12.54 -12.70
N PHE A 115 -20.74 -11.92 -13.85
CA PHE A 115 -19.58 -11.05 -14.05
C PHE A 115 -19.65 -9.78 -13.20
N GLU A 116 -20.83 -9.18 -13.06
CA GLU A 116 -21.04 -8.03 -12.15
C GLU A 116 -20.74 -8.39 -10.70
N LYS A 117 -21.20 -9.56 -10.23
CA LYS A 117 -20.88 -10.07 -8.89
C LYS A 117 -19.38 -10.26 -8.72
N PHE A 118 -18.71 -10.89 -9.69
CA PHE A 118 -17.26 -11.06 -9.67
C PHE A 118 -16.53 -9.71 -9.58
N LEU A 119 -16.93 -8.72 -10.37
CA LEU A 119 -16.34 -7.38 -10.31
C LEU A 119 -16.56 -6.70 -8.95
N ALA A 120 -17.74 -6.88 -8.34
CA ALA A 120 -18.03 -6.36 -7.01
C ALA A 120 -17.13 -7.01 -5.94
N GLU A 121 -16.92 -8.32 -6.02
CA GLU A 121 -15.98 -9.04 -5.14
C GLU A 121 -14.54 -8.55 -5.31
N GLN A 122 -14.08 -8.37 -6.56
CA GLN A 122 -12.74 -7.84 -6.82
C GLN A 122 -12.56 -6.42 -6.26
N ARG A 123 -13.57 -5.55 -6.36
CA ARG A 123 -13.55 -4.22 -5.73
C ARG A 123 -13.40 -4.33 -4.22
N GLN A 124 -14.16 -5.22 -3.56
CA GLN A 124 -14.03 -5.43 -2.12
C GLN A 124 -12.65 -5.95 -1.73
N ILE A 125 -12.05 -6.86 -2.51
CA ILE A 125 -10.69 -7.35 -2.27
C ILE A 125 -9.68 -6.21 -2.37
N LEU A 126 -9.79 -5.37 -3.40
CA LEU A 126 -8.93 -4.21 -3.58
C LEU A 126 -9.07 -3.20 -2.42
N GLU A 127 -10.30 -2.92 -1.98
CA GLU A 127 -10.54 -2.04 -0.82
C GLU A 127 -9.90 -2.61 0.46
N ARG A 128 -9.99 -3.93 0.69
CA ARG A 128 -9.32 -4.58 1.82
C ARG A 128 -7.81 -4.48 1.70
N ALA A 129 -7.25 -4.77 0.53
CA ALA A 129 -5.82 -4.66 0.28
C ALA A 129 -5.30 -3.23 0.49
N GLN A 130 -6.07 -2.22 0.05
CA GLN A 130 -5.75 -0.82 0.29
C GLN A 130 -5.72 -0.49 1.79
N ARG A 131 -6.73 -0.90 2.56
CA ARG A 131 -6.72 -0.71 4.02
C ARG A 131 -5.52 -1.39 4.68
N TYR A 132 -5.19 -2.61 4.26
CA TYR A 132 -3.98 -3.30 4.74
C TYR A 132 -2.71 -2.50 4.44
N LEU A 133 -2.57 -1.96 3.23
CA LEU A 133 -1.41 -1.14 2.86
C LEU A 133 -1.34 0.17 3.66
N GLU A 134 -2.48 0.79 3.99
CA GLU A 134 -2.56 2.01 4.80
C GLU A 134 -2.26 1.75 6.29
N GLU A 135 -2.64 0.59 6.81
CA GLU A 135 -2.43 0.21 8.21
C GLU A 135 -1.04 -0.38 8.48
N GLN A 136 -0.47 -1.11 7.53
CA GLN A 136 0.82 -1.79 7.66
C GLN A 136 1.99 -0.91 8.14
N PRO A 137 2.17 0.34 7.68
CA PRO A 137 3.32 1.15 8.11
C PRO A 137 3.16 1.75 9.52
N ARG A 138 1.93 1.79 10.07
CA ARG A 138 1.66 2.50 11.35
C ARG A 138 2.44 1.93 12.55
N PRO A 139 2.53 0.60 12.76
CA PRO A 139 3.30 0.06 13.88
C PRO A 139 4.80 0.38 13.79
N LEU A 140 5.36 0.41 12.57
CA LEU A 140 6.77 0.78 12.37
C LEU A 140 6.99 2.27 12.64
N ALA A 141 6.08 3.14 12.20
CA ALA A 141 6.13 4.57 12.52
C ALA A 141 6.08 4.79 14.05
N GLN A 142 5.16 4.11 14.75
CA GLN A 142 5.07 4.19 16.21
C GLN A 142 6.35 3.71 16.89
N TYR A 143 6.91 2.59 16.45
CA TYR A 143 8.18 2.08 16.99
C TYR A 143 9.33 3.08 16.82
N LEU A 144 9.42 3.73 15.65
CA LEU A 144 10.45 4.74 15.41
C LEU A 144 10.27 5.98 16.29
N GLU A 145 9.03 6.44 16.48
CA GLU A 145 8.74 7.53 17.42
C GLU A 145 9.13 7.17 18.86
N ASP A 146 8.82 5.95 19.30
CA ASP A 146 9.14 5.47 20.65
C ASP A 146 10.67 5.34 20.84
N GLN A 147 11.40 4.85 19.83
CA GLN A 147 12.86 4.82 19.82
C GLN A 147 13.47 6.23 19.90
N GLN A 148 12.94 7.18 19.12
CA GLN A 148 13.41 8.56 19.17
C GLN A 148 13.20 9.16 20.57
N ARG A 149 12.02 8.98 21.16
CA ARG A 149 11.72 9.45 22.52
C ARG A 149 12.64 8.82 23.57
N ALA A 150 12.93 7.53 23.44
CA ALA A 150 13.86 6.84 24.34
C ALA A 150 15.28 7.41 24.24
N ILE A 151 15.76 7.66 23.02
CA ILE A 151 17.06 8.28 22.76
C ILE A 151 17.11 9.70 23.34
N GLU A 152 16.10 10.52 23.08
CA GLU A 152 16.00 11.88 23.63
C GLU A 152 16.02 11.88 25.17
N HIS A 153 15.37 10.90 25.79
CA HIS A 153 15.38 10.75 27.24
C HIS A 153 16.78 10.41 27.77
N ILE A 154 17.47 9.45 27.14
CA ILE A 154 18.85 9.09 27.50
C ILE A 154 19.79 10.28 27.36
N PHE A 155 19.66 11.08 26.28
CA PHE A 155 20.47 12.28 26.10
C PHE A 155 20.24 13.30 27.20
N ARG A 156 18.98 13.57 27.59
CA ARG A 156 18.69 14.48 28.71
C ARG A 156 19.27 13.98 30.02
N GLU A 157 19.12 12.68 30.33
CA GLU A 157 19.74 12.11 31.53
C GLU A 157 21.27 12.24 31.52
N LEU A 158 21.89 12.05 30.36
CA LEU A 158 23.33 12.19 30.21
C LEU A 158 23.77 13.65 30.41
N GLU A 159 23.05 14.61 29.82
CA GLU A 159 23.28 16.04 30.02
C GLU A 159 23.16 16.42 31.49
N GLU A 160 22.12 15.96 32.18
CA GLU A 160 21.92 16.18 33.62
C GLU A 160 23.07 15.59 34.46
N LYS A 161 23.57 14.41 34.10
CA LYS A 161 24.73 13.77 34.78
C LYS A 161 26.06 14.47 34.46
N MET A 162 26.19 15.10 33.29
CA MET A 162 27.41 15.80 32.86
C MET A 162 27.51 17.23 33.41
N GLU A 163 26.38 17.87 33.68
CA GLU A 163 26.31 19.24 34.20
C GLU A 163 27.15 19.47 35.47
N PRO A 164 27.13 18.59 36.50
CA PRO A 164 28.03 18.70 37.66
C PRO A 164 29.51 18.67 37.28
N PHE A 165 29.93 17.80 36.35
CA PHE A 165 31.32 17.74 35.91
C PHE A 165 31.77 19.04 35.25
N GLY A 166 30.89 19.66 34.46
CA GLY A 166 31.16 20.98 33.88
C GLY A 166 31.40 22.06 34.95
N ARG A 167 30.66 22.00 36.06
CA ARG A 167 30.88 22.90 37.22
C ARG A 167 32.18 22.59 37.93
N TYR A 168 32.46 21.31 38.22
CA TYR A 168 33.71 20.89 38.86
C TYR A 168 34.95 21.29 38.03
N LEU A 169 34.92 21.13 36.71
CA LEU A 169 36.02 21.54 35.85
C LEU A 169 36.26 23.05 35.88
N LYS A 170 35.18 23.86 35.89
CA LYS A 170 35.30 25.32 36.05
C LYS A 170 35.86 25.70 37.42
N GLU A 171 35.44 25.00 38.48
CA GLU A 171 35.98 25.22 39.83
C GLU A 171 37.46 24.84 39.91
N GLN A 172 37.86 23.70 39.31
CA GLN A 172 39.26 23.27 39.23
C GLN A 172 40.10 24.27 38.42
N GLN A 173 39.60 24.74 37.28
CA GLN A 173 40.27 25.77 36.48
C GLN A 173 40.47 27.04 37.32
N LYS A 174 39.43 27.50 38.02
CA LYS A 174 39.52 28.69 38.88
C LYS A 174 40.52 28.53 40.02
N LEU A 175 40.60 27.34 40.63
CA LEU A 175 41.59 27.03 41.66
C LEU A 175 43.02 27.02 41.10
N LEU A 176 43.23 26.43 39.93
CA LEU A 176 44.53 26.43 39.25
C LEU A 176 44.96 27.85 38.85
N GLU A 177 44.04 28.66 38.33
CA GLU A 177 44.28 30.07 38.02
C GLU A 177 44.66 30.85 39.29
N ALA A 178 43.96 30.63 40.40
CA ALA A 178 44.27 31.25 41.68
C ALA A 178 45.65 30.84 42.23
N LEU A 179 46.05 29.57 42.06
CA LEU A 179 47.38 29.09 42.45
C LEU A 179 48.50 29.60 41.54
N ALA A 180 48.18 29.84 40.27
CA ALA A 180 49.09 30.41 39.28
C ALA A 180 49.12 31.95 39.31
N GLU A 181 48.40 32.59 40.23
CA GLU A 181 48.48 34.04 40.39
C GLU A 181 49.93 34.44 40.74
N PRO A 182 50.50 35.45 40.04
CA PRO A 182 51.89 35.86 40.22
C PRO A 182 52.26 36.14 41.68
N ARG A 183 51.31 36.68 42.45
CA ARG A 183 51.50 36.96 43.89
C ARG A 183 51.69 35.69 44.70
N VAL A 184 50.92 34.64 44.43
CA VAL A 184 51.03 33.37 45.15
C VAL A 184 52.36 32.71 44.80
N THR A 185 52.76 32.72 43.53
CA THR A 185 54.07 32.19 43.11
C THR A 185 55.23 32.98 43.70
N GLU A 186 55.17 34.31 43.71
CA GLU A 186 56.17 35.17 44.33
C GLU A 186 56.30 34.92 45.84
N GLU A 187 55.18 34.69 46.54
CA GLU A 187 55.17 34.33 47.96
C GLU A 187 55.81 32.96 48.21
N PHE A 188 55.54 31.95 47.38
CA PHE A 188 56.18 30.64 47.46
C PHE A 188 57.68 30.71 47.18
N ASP A 189 58.11 31.47 46.18
CA ASP A 189 59.52 31.66 45.84
C ASP A 189 60.27 32.37 46.98
N ALA A 190 59.65 33.38 47.60
CA ALA A 190 60.22 34.06 48.76
C ALA A 190 60.36 33.12 49.97
N LEU A 191 59.34 32.30 50.25
CA LEU A 191 59.38 31.28 51.31
C LEU A 191 60.45 30.21 51.06
N ALA A 192 60.54 29.71 49.82
CA ALA A 192 61.53 28.72 49.42
C ALA A 192 62.95 29.27 49.53
N SER A 193 63.18 30.50 49.08
CA SER A 193 64.47 31.18 49.17
C SER A 193 64.89 31.44 50.62
N PHE A 194 63.95 31.90 51.47
CA PHE A 194 64.20 32.07 52.90
C PHE A 194 64.60 30.74 53.58
N CYS A 195 63.84 29.67 53.35
CA CYS A 195 64.13 28.36 53.93
C CYS A 195 65.45 27.78 53.41
N GLY A 196 65.74 27.96 52.12
CA GLY A 196 66.98 27.52 51.49
C GLY A 196 68.21 28.24 52.03
N GLU A 197 68.18 29.58 52.15
CA GLU A 197 69.28 30.36 52.72
C GLU A 197 69.54 29.98 54.19
N ARG A 198 68.46 29.79 54.96
CA ARG A 198 68.52 29.35 56.35
C ARG A 198 69.14 27.95 56.49
N GLN A 199 68.68 26.99 55.68
CA GLN A 199 69.21 25.63 55.67
C GLN A 199 70.70 25.64 55.33
N ALA A 200 71.11 26.42 54.32
CA ALA A 200 72.51 26.54 53.94
C ALA A 200 73.38 27.14 55.06
N ALA A 201 72.87 28.10 55.85
CA ALA A 201 73.58 28.64 57.01
C ALA A 201 73.77 27.58 58.11
N LEU A 202 72.73 26.79 58.39
CA LEU A 202 72.81 25.69 59.36
C LEU A 202 73.78 24.60 58.90
N GLU A 203 73.77 24.23 57.62
CA GLU A 203 74.71 23.27 57.03
C GLU A 203 76.14 23.77 57.09
N ARG A 204 76.39 25.05 56.78
CA ARG A 204 77.71 25.69 56.92
C ARG A 204 78.22 25.60 58.36
N TYR A 205 77.36 25.86 59.34
CA TYR A 205 77.73 25.75 60.75
C TYR A 205 78.00 24.31 61.17
N ALA A 206 77.16 23.35 60.74
CA ALA A 206 77.35 21.94 61.05
C ALA A 206 78.64 21.37 60.45
N ALA A 207 79.06 21.84 59.28
CA ALA A 207 80.29 21.45 58.61
C ALA A 207 81.53 22.25 59.05
N ALA A 208 81.37 23.29 59.88
CA ALA A 208 82.48 24.14 60.29
C ALA A 208 83.45 23.41 61.25
N ALA A 209 84.75 23.54 60.99
CA ALA A 209 85.79 22.97 61.87
C ALA A 209 85.92 23.71 63.22
N GLU A 210 85.37 24.91 63.32
CA GLU A 210 85.44 25.74 64.53
C GLU A 210 84.05 26.02 65.10
N TYR A 211 83.90 25.80 66.42
CA TYR A 211 82.65 26.03 67.12
C TYR A 211 82.43 27.54 67.38
N ARG A 212 81.65 28.18 66.50
CA ARG A 212 81.32 29.62 66.57
C ARG A 212 79.82 29.89 66.46
N PRO A 213 79.01 29.54 67.49
CA PRO A 213 77.55 29.71 67.46
C PRO A 213 77.12 31.16 67.25
N GLN A 214 77.89 32.14 67.74
CA GLN A 214 77.58 33.56 67.56
C GLN A 214 77.58 33.98 66.09
N ALA A 215 78.45 33.40 65.26
CA ALA A 215 78.49 33.69 63.83
C ALA A 215 77.26 33.13 63.11
N LEU A 216 76.83 31.90 63.45
CA LEU A 216 75.59 31.32 62.94
C LEU A 216 74.37 32.20 63.28
N PHE A 217 74.22 32.63 64.54
CA PHE A 217 73.06 33.43 64.94
C PHE A 217 73.06 34.84 64.33
N ALA A 218 74.24 35.43 64.10
CA ALA A 218 74.34 36.67 63.34
C ALA A 218 73.90 36.50 61.88
N GLU A 219 74.26 35.37 61.26
CA GLU A 219 73.84 35.03 59.89
C GLU A 219 72.33 34.74 59.80
N LEU A 220 71.77 33.97 60.74
CA LEU A 220 70.34 33.69 60.82
C LEU A 220 69.50 34.95 61.10
N ASP A 221 69.94 35.85 61.99
CA ASP A 221 69.25 37.13 62.21
C ASP A 221 69.36 38.04 60.97
N GLY A 222 70.50 38.03 60.27
CA GLY A 222 70.66 38.72 58.99
C GLY A 222 69.68 38.23 57.91
N ILE A 223 69.50 36.91 57.78
CA ILE A 223 68.52 36.31 56.85
C ILE A 223 67.10 36.69 57.29
N TYR A 224 66.76 36.61 58.58
CA TYR A 224 65.45 37.04 59.08
C TYR A 224 65.15 38.51 58.75
N GLN A 225 66.09 39.43 59.00
CA GLN A 225 65.88 40.86 58.75
C GLN A 225 65.74 41.18 57.25
N LYS A 226 66.52 40.50 56.40
CA LYS A 226 66.43 40.62 54.93
C LYS A 226 65.01 40.31 54.45
N TYR A 227 64.48 39.16 54.82
CA TYR A 227 63.15 38.73 54.37
C TYR A 227 62.01 39.47 55.08
N LYS A 228 62.20 39.93 56.32
CA LYS A 228 61.25 40.81 57.02
C LYS A 228 61.12 42.19 56.35
N ALA A 229 62.24 42.77 55.91
CA ALA A 229 62.23 44.04 55.19
C ALA A 229 61.62 43.89 53.78
N GLN A 230 61.87 42.75 53.11
CA GLN A 230 61.31 42.43 51.79
C GLN A 230 59.80 42.16 51.82
N ASP A 231 59.30 41.46 52.85
CA ASP A 231 57.88 41.16 53.03
C ASP A 231 57.05 42.43 53.28
N ALA A 232 57.57 43.38 54.07
CA ALA A 232 56.87 44.62 54.43
C ALA A 232 55.41 44.41 54.93
N GLY A 233 55.10 43.23 55.48
CA GLY A 233 53.76 42.85 55.95
C GLY A 233 52.77 42.46 54.84
N LYS A 234 53.24 42.19 53.62
CA LYS A 234 52.39 41.84 52.48
C LYS A 234 51.89 40.39 52.55
N SER A 235 52.74 39.44 52.97
CA SER A 235 52.36 38.04 53.14
C SER A 235 52.23 37.66 54.60
N LYS A 236 51.00 37.33 55.01
CA LYS A 236 50.71 36.81 56.35
C LYS A 236 51.39 35.46 56.61
N LEU A 237 51.59 34.65 55.57
CA LEU A 237 52.24 33.34 55.65
C LEU A 237 53.74 33.50 55.86
N LEU A 238 54.41 34.32 55.03
CA LEU A 238 55.84 34.61 55.19
C LEU A 238 56.13 35.23 56.56
N SER A 239 55.37 36.25 56.96
CA SER A 239 55.46 36.85 58.30
C SER A 239 55.34 35.81 59.43
N ARG A 240 54.41 34.85 59.33
CA ARG A 240 54.24 33.79 60.33
C ARG A 240 55.44 32.83 60.37
N VAL A 241 55.95 32.41 59.22
CA VAL A 241 57.12 31.53 59.12
C VAL A 241 58.37 32.21 59.66
N LEU A 242 58.61 33.47 59.27
CA LEU A 242 59.73 34.26 59.78
C LEU A 242 59.70 34.35 61.30
N GLU A 243 58.54 34.66 61.90
CA GLU A 243 58.45 34.82 63.34
C GLU A 243 58.60 33.48 64.09
N GLN A 244 58.01 32.40 63.57
CA GLN A 244 58.15 31.06 64.17
C GLN A 244 59.59 30.55 64.12
N THR A 245 60.27 30.71 62.97
CA THR A 245 61.67 30.30 62.81
C THR A 245 62.62 31.14 63.66
N ARG A 246 62.37 32.45 63.79
CA ARG A 246 63.14 33.30 64.72
C ARG A 246 62.99 32.88 66.17
N GLN A 247 61.77 32.54 66.61
CA GLN A 247 61.58 32.02 67.95
C GLN A 247 62.34 30.71 68.18
N ALA A 248 62.40 29.84 67.16
CA ALA A 248 63.20 28.62 67.23
C ALA A 248 64.70 28.94 67.34
N ASP A 249 65.20 29.93 66.59
CA ASP A 249 66.60 30.36 66.66
C ASP A 249 66.97 30.90 68.02
N LEU A 250 66.12 31.74 68.61
CA LEU A 250 66.36 32.31 69.93
C LEU A 250 66.42 31.22 71.01
N ARG A 251 65.52 30.23 70.95
CA ARG A 251 65.59 29.07 71.85
C ARG A 251 66.87 28.26 71.65
N LEU A 252 67.28 28.05 70.41
CA LEU A 252 68.54 27.35 70.10
C LEU A 252 69.75 28.15 70.60
N GLN A 253 69.72 29.48 70.46
CA GLN A 253 70.77 30.37 70.94
C GLN A 253 70.91 30.34 72.46
N GLU A 254 69.80 30.31 73.18
CA GLU A 254 69.79 30.14 74.63
C GLU A 254 70.38 28.80 75.05
N ALA A 255 70.03 27.71 74.36
CA ALA A 255 70.55 26.38 74.62
C ALA A 255 72.06 26.23 74.35
N LEU A 256 72.61 27.02 73.40
CA LEU A 256 74.02 26.98 73.02
C LEU A 256 74.90 28.01 73.76
N ARG A 257 74.35 28.75 74.74
CA ARG A 257 75.16 29.65 75.58
C ARG A 257 76.16 28.84 76.43
N PRO A 258 77.42 29.29 76.55
CA PRO A 258 78.39 28.63 77.43
C PRO A 258 77.90 28.69 78.88
N LEU A 259 77.94 27.55 79.59
CA LEU A 259 77.73 27.50 81.03
C LEU A 259 78.71 28.45 81.74
N PRO A 260 78.29 29.19 82.78
CA PRO A 260 79.21 30.01 83.57
C PRO A 260 80.27 29.09 84.16
N ARG A 261 81.55 29.35 83.84
CA ARG A 261 82.68 28.66 84.47
C ARG A 261 82.59 28.89 85.98
N GLU A 262 82.35 27.82 86.73
CA GLU A 262 82.53 27.84 88.18
C GLU A 262 83.94 28.35 88.47
N ARG A 263 84.02 29.37 89.33
CA ARG A 263 85.27 29.88 89.88
C ARG A 263 86.00 28.71 90.52
N GLU A 264 87.21 28.40 90.06
CA GLU A 264 88.14 27.52 90.77
C GLU A 264 88.21 27.95 92.24
N GLU A 265 87.75 27.08 93.13
CA GLU A 265 87.85 27.25 94.57
C GLU A 265 89.33 27.31 94.98
N VAL A 266 89.66 28.42 95.63
CA VAL A 266 90.90 28.65 96.37
C VAL A 266 91.08 27.53 97.39
N ARG A 267 92.16 26.74 97.27
CA ARG A 267 92.59 25.79 98.31
C ARG A 267 92.92 26.53 99.62
N PRO A 268 92.39 26.11 100.78
CA PRO A 268 92.76 26.70 102.07
C PRO A 268 94.14 26.20 102.57
N PRO A 269 94.80 26.95 103.47
CA PRO A 269 96.20 26.72 103.85
C PRO A 269 96.35 25.52 104.79
N ARG A 270 97.44 24.79 104.62
CA ARG A 270 97.82 23.63 105.43
C ARG A 270 98.50 24.14 106.71
N VAL A 271 97.83 23.94 107.85
CA VAL A 271 98.33 24.29 109.18
C VAL A 271 99.36 23.25 109.64
N GLU A 272 100.52 23.72 110.09
CA GLU A 272 101.55 22.93 110.76
C GLU A 272 101.07 22.50 112.16
N ALA A 273 101.38 21.27 112.56
CA ALA A 273 101.46 20.88 113.95
C ALA A 273 102.69 19.98 114.14
N ALA A 274 103.60 20.46 114.98
CA ALA A 274 104.83 19.80 115.41
C ALA A 274 104.56 18.67 116.41
N SER A 275 105.53 17.75 116.52
CA SER A 275 106.17 17.28 117.78
C SER A 275 106.55 15.80 117.73
N SER A 276 107.86 15.53 117.61
CA SER A 276 108.72 14.73 118.52
C SER A 276 110.02 14.30 117.84
#